data_AF-A0AAV4GE64-F1
#
_entry.id   AF-A0AAV4GE64-F1
#
_cell.length_a   1.000
_cell.length_b   1.000
_cell.length_c   1.000
_cell.angle_alpha   90.00
_cell.angle_beta   90.00
_cell.angle_gamma   90.00
#
_symmetry.space_group_name_H-M   'P 1'
#
loop_
_entity.id
_entity.type
_entity.pdbx_description
1 polymer ?
#
loop_
_entity_poly.entity_id
_entity_poly.type
_entity_poly.pdbx_seq_one_letter_code
_entity_poly.pdbx_strand_id
1 'polypeptide(L)'
;MRLSPRLYTLAPGSLLALLLTVLSLTVTSAEFINPRTTLMCHVRHYQFRVHKPDVIHPSTGAVLRCSGLVTVNSCWGRCDSSEVRITWPFKTD
;
A
#
# COMPACT_ATOMS: atom_id res chain seq x y z
N MET A 1 28.79 -40.56 35.77
CA MET A 1 28.54 -39.56 34.72
C MET A 1 27.31 -38.75 35.13
N ARG A 2 27.49 -37.49 35.57
CA ARG A 2 26.38 -36.58 35.90
C ARG A 2 26.52 -35.35 35.00
N LEU A 3 25.66 -35.24 33.99
CA LEU A 3 25.53 -34.04 33.16
C LEU A 3 24.70 -33.03 33.93
N SER A 4 25.36 -32.02 34.50
CA SER A 4 24.72 -30.81 35.01
C SER A 4 24.30 -29.93 33.82
N PRO A 5 23.02 -29.51 33.71
CA PRO A 5 22.62 -28.55 32.69
C PRO A 5 23.07 -27.17 33.15
N ARG A 6 23.96 -26.53 32.39
CA ARG A 6 24.17 -25.09 32.52
C ARG A 6 22.91 -24.41 32.01
N LEU A 7 22.02 -24.06 32.92
CA LEU A 7 20.94 -23.11 32.67
C LEU A 7 21.63 -21.78 32.31
N TYR A 8 21.65 -21.46 31.02
CA TYR A 8 22.10 -20.16 30.55
C TYR A 8 21.08 -19.12 31.03
N THR A 9 21.39 -18.42 32.12
CA THR A 9 20.74 -17.18 32.50
C THR A 9 21.01 -16.17 31.39
N LEU A 10 20.09 -16.08 30.42
CA LEU A 10 20.11 -15.07 29.38
C LEU A 10 20.05 -13.70 30.06
N ALA A 11 21.18 -12.98 30.03
CA ALA A 11 21.25 -11.62 30.54
C ALA A 11 20.20 -10.77 29.78
N PRO A 12 19.51 -9.84 30.46
CA PRO A 12 18.46 -9.03 29.84
C PRO A 12 18.94 -8.26 28.59
N GLY A 13 20.24 -7.93 28.52
CA GLY A 13 20.86 -7.31 27.34
C GLY A 13 20.96 -8.23 26.11
N SER A 14 21.06 -9.55 26.30
CA SER A 14 21.14 -10.52 25.19
C SER A 14 19.81 -10.64 24.45
N LEU A 15 18.69 -10.58 25.17
CA LEU A 15 17.34 -10.57 24.60
C LEU A 15 17.07 -9.27 23.84
N LEU A 16 17.48 -8.13 24.40
CA LEU A 16 17.36 -6.83 23.74
C LEU A 16 18.21 -6.78 22.46
N ALA A 17 19.45 -7.28 22.50
CA ALA A 17 20.32 -7.36 21.33
C ALA A 17 19.71 -8.25 20.23
N LEU A 18 19.13 -9.39 20.60
CA LEU A 18 18.46 -10.30 19.66
C LEU A 18 17.21 -9.66 19.04
N LEU A 19 16.42 -8.92 19.84
CA LEU A 19 15.26 -8.18 19.34
C LEU A 19 15.67 -7.08 18.35
N LEU A 20 16.75 -6.35 18.64
CA LEU A 20 17.24 -5.29 17.77
C LEU A 20 17.80 -5.83 16.45
N THR A 21 18.52 -6.96 16.48
CA THR A 21 18.99 -7.60 15.25
C THR A 21 17.83 -8.09 14.40
N VAL A 22 16.87 -8.81 14.98
CA VAL A 22 15.67 -9.25 14.25
C VAL A 22 14.91 -8.05 13.68
N LEU A 23 14.74 -6.97 14.45
CA LEU A 23 14.06 -5.76 13.98
C LEU A 23 14.78 -5.16 12.76
N SER A 24 16.11 -5.07 12.80
CA SER A 24 16.92 -4.54 11.69
C SER A 24 16.84 -5.40 10.42
N LEU A 25 16.64 -6.71 10.53
CA LEU A 25 16.44 -7.63 9.40
C LEU A 25 15.04 -7.51 8.77
N THR A 26 14.06 -6.99 9.52
CA THR A 26 12.66 -6.85 9.04
C THR A 26 12.35 -5.48 8.43
N VAL A 27 13.28 -4.53 8.46
CA VAL A 27 13.09 -3.23 7.80
C VAL A 27 13.14 -3.43 6.30
N THR A 28 11.98 -3.56 5.67
CA THR A 28 11.85 -3.54 4.21
C THR A 28 12.43 -2.24 3.68
N SER A 29 13.37 -2.34 2.73
CA SER A 29 13.96 -1.19 2.06
C SER A 29 12.86 -0.37 1.38
N ALA A 30 12.64 0.86 1.83
CA ALA A 30 11.87 1.83 1.08
C ALA A 30 12.71 2.23 -0.13
N GLU A 31 12.45 1.61 -1.29
CA GLU A 31 13.08 2.02 -2.54
C GLU A 31 12.67 3.47 -2.86
N PHE A 32 13.66 4.33 -3.03
CA PHE A 32 13.44 5.68 -3.50
C PHE A 32 13.05 5.62 -4.99
N ILE A 33 11.74 5.68 -5.26
CA ILE A 33 11.21 5.72 -6.62
C ILE A 33 11.55 7.09 -7.21
N ASN A 34 12.45 7.15 -8.18
CA ASN A 34 12.74 8.38 -8.93
C ASN A 34 11.59 8.66 -9.91
N PRO A 35 10.76 9.70 -9.67
CA PRO A 35 9.59 9.95 -10.48
C PRO A 35 9.94 10.40 -11.91
N ARG A 36 11.18 10.81 -12.21
CA ARG A 36 11.57 11.25 -13.55
C ARG A 36 11.90 10.08 -14.48
N THR A 37 12.45 8.99 -13.95
CA THR A 37 12.97 7.86 -14.73
C THR A 37 12.09 6.62 -14.66
N THR A 38 11.17 6.55 -13.69
CA THR A 38 10.33 5.37 -13.54
C THR A 38 9.07 5.45 -14.39
N LEU A 39 8.99 4.54 -15.36
CA LEU A 39 7.85 4.33 -16.26
C LEU A 39 6.88 3.23 -15.78
N MET A 40 7.12 2.68 -14.59
CA MET A 40 6.30 1.61 -14.03
C MET A 40 5.07 2.18 -13.30
N CYS A 41 3.92 1.51 -13.38
CA CYS A 41 2.82 1.78 -12.46
C CYS A 41 3.21 1.27 -11.05
N HIS A 42 3.15 2.16 -10.07
CA HIS A 42 3.24 1.81 -8.66
C HIS A 42 1.85 1.81 -8.03
N VAL A 43 1.57 0.80 -7.21
CA VAL A 43 0.32 0.76 -6.44
C VAL A 43 0.40 1.76 -5.30
N ARG A 44 -0.60 2.63 -5.20
CA ARG A 44 -0.74 3.59 -4.12
C ARG A 44 -2.11 3.49 -3.47
N HIS A 45 -2.12 3.54 -2.14
CA HIS A 45 -3.34 3.57 -1.33
C HIS A 45 -3.88 4.99 -1.29
N TYR A 46 -5.17 5.14 -1.59
CA TYR A 46 -5.90 6.39 -1.51
C TYR A 46 -7.10 6.22 -0.58
N GLN A 47 -7.41 7.27 0.18
CA GLN A 47 -8.64 7.35 0.96
C GLN A 47 -9.54 8.41 0.38
N PHE A 48 -10.78 8.02 0.09
CA PHE A 48 -11.79 8.91 -0.45
C PHE A 48 -12.98 8.99 0.50
N ARG A 49 -13.44 10.21 0.76
CA ARG A 49 -14.74 10.43 1.39
C ARG A 49 -15.81 10.35 0.30
N VAL A 50 -16.60 9.29 0.32
CA VAL A 50 -17.63 9.01 -0.69
C VAL A 50 -19.02 9.23 -0.10
N HIS A 51 -19.94 9.65 -0.97
CA HIS A 51 -21.35 9.74 -0.66
C HIS A 51 -22.13 8.97 -1.72
N LYS A 52 -22.95 8.01 -1.29
CA LYS A 52 -23.90 7.33 -2.15
C LYS A 52 -25.15 8.22 -2.30
N PRO A 53 -25.75 8.30 -3.51
CA PRO A 53 -27.04 8.94 -3.68
C PRO A 53 -28.09 8.42 -2.68
N ASP A 54 -28.99 9.30 -2.26
CA ASP A 54 -30.08 8.99 -1.35
C ASP A 54 -30.91 7.82 -1.87
N VAL A 55 -31.11 6.79 -1.04
CA VAL A 55 -31.89 5.59 -1.39
C VAL A 55 -33.14 5.54 -0.52
N ILE A 56 -34.31 5.28 -1.11
CA ILE A 56 -35.56 5.15 -0.34
C ILE A 56 -35.66 3.71 0.18
N HIS A 57 -35.88 3.56 1.49
CA HIS A 57 -36.09 2.26 2.11
C HIS A 57 -37.41 1.65 1.62
N PRO A 58 -37.39 0.44 1.03
CA PRO A 58 -38.55 -0.09 0.30
C PRO A 58 -39.77 -0.38 1.18
N SER A 59 -39.59 -0.66 2.47
CA SER A 59 -40.71 -0.93 3.39
C SER A 59 -41.15 0.24 4.27
N THR A 60 -40.31 1.26 4.46
CA THR A 60 -40.59 2.36 5.41
C THR A 60 -40.70 3.72 4.74
N GLY A 61 -40.34 3.83 3.45
CA GLY A 61 -40.30 5.10 2.72
C GLY A 61 -39.23 6.08 3.21
N ALA A 62 -38.41 5.68 4.19
CA ALA A 62 -37.38 6.53 4.77
C ALA A 62 -36.25 6.79 3.77
N VAL A 63 -35.70 8.00 3.78
CA VAL A 63 -34.50 8.35 2.99
C VAL A 63 -33.26 7.85 3.72
N LEU A 64 -32.52 6.93 3.10
CA LEU A 64 -31.25 6.42 3.57
C LEU A 64 -30.11 7.21 2.95
N ARG A 65 -29.34 7.88 3.81
CA ARG A 65 -28.12 8.60 3.43
C ARG A 65 -26.90 7.80 3.85
N CYS A 66 -26.11 7.37 2.87
CA CYS A 66 -24.89 6.62 3.12
C CYS A 66 -23.67 7.45 2.71
N SER A 67 -22.78 7.72 3.67
CA SER A 67 -21.48 8.34 3.41
C SER A 67 -20.41 7.63 4.25
N GLY A 68 -19.17 7.64 3.77
CA GLY A 68 -18.08 6.95 4.45
C GLY A 68 -16.72 7.22 3.84
N LEU A 69 -15.69 6.69 4.49
CA LEU A 69 -14.35 6.63 3.95
C LEU A 69 -14.12 5.28 3.29
N VAL A 70 -13.64 5.29 2.05
CA VAL A 70 -13.26 4.07 1.33
C VAL A 70 -11.77 4.15 1.03
N THR A 71 -11.07 3.06 1.33
CA THR A 71 -9.66 2.89 0.96
C THR A 71 -9.59 2.10 -0.33
N VAL A 72 -8.91 2.62 -1.34
CA VAL A 72 -8.73 1.96 -2.63
C VAL A 72 -7.28 1.97 -3.05
N ASN A 73 -6.92 1.00 -3.90
CA ASN A 73 -5.63 0.93 -4.55
C ASN A 73 -5.76 1.52 -5.95
N SER A 74 -4.88 2.46 -6.30
CA SER A 74 -4.79 3.00 -7.65
C SER A 74 -3.34 3.00 -8.13
N CYS A 75 -3.19 2.88 -9.45
CA CYS A 75 -1.91 3.03 -10.13
C CYS A 75 -1.46 4.49 -10.08
N TRP A 76 -0.19 4.70 -9.75
CA TRP A 76 0.50 5.97 -9.87
C TRP A 76 1.83 5.76 -10.58
N GLY A 77 2.09 6.52 -11.64
CA GLY A 77 3.32 6.41 -12.42
C GLY A 77 3.34 7.41 -13.56
N ARG A 78 4.46 7.48 -14.29
CA ARG A 78 4.56 8.20 -15.56
C ARG A 78 4.40 7.21 -16.70
N CYS A 79 3.66 7.61 -17.72
CA CYS A 79 3.57 6.86 -18.98
C CYS A 79 4.27 7.69 -20.06
N ASP A 80 5.11 7.04 -20.87
CA ASP A 80 5.58 7.65 -22.10
C ASP A 80 4.47 7.57 -23.15
N SER A 81 4.15 8.72 -23.75
CA SER A 81 3.27 8.79 -24.91
C SER A 81 4.14 9.11 -26.13
N SER A 82 4.11 8.26 -27.16
CA SER A 82 4.67 8.60 -28.47
C SER A 82 3.72 9.55 -29.22
N GLU A 83 4.28 10.53 -29.90
CA GLU A 83 3.54 11.33 -30.89
C GLU A 83 3.75 10.70 -32.28
N VAL A 84 2.69 10.18 -32.90
CA VAL A 84 2.75 9.73 -34.30
C VAL A 84 2.60 10.91 -35.25
N ARG A 85 3.60 11.09 -36.11
CA ARG A 85 3.66 12.12 -37.13
C ARG A 85 2.93 11.66 -38.40
N ILE A 86 1.58 11.54 -38.38
CA ILE A 86 0.68 11.52 -39.57
C ILE A 86 -0.79 11.78 -39.16
N THR A 87 -1.47 12.58 -39.99
CA THR A 87 -2.78 13.23 -39.82
C THR A 87 -3.99 12.31 -40.14
N TRP A 88 -4.99 12.28 -39.23
CA TRP A 88 -6.45 11.97 -39.35
C TRP A 88 -6.98 10.96 -40.43
N PRO A 89 -8.05 10.18 -40.14
CA PRO A 89 -9.13 10.62 -39.29
C PRO A 89 -9.49 9.79 -38.05
N PHE A 90 -8.94 8.60 -37.81
CA PHE A 90 -9.50 7.80 -36.71
C PHE A 90 -8.49 7.02 -35.87
N LYS A 91 -7.19 7.24 -36.04
CA LYS A 91 -6.21 6.66 -35.15
C LYS A 91 -4.96 7.51 -35.03
N THR A 92 -4.38 7.50 -33.85
CA THR A 92 -3.00 7.92 -33.62
C THR A 92 -2.36 6.76 -32.87
N ASP A 93 -1.56 5.98 -33.60
CA ASP A 93 -0.68 4.97 -33.01
C ASP A 93 0.47 5.64 -32.23
#